data_AF-A0A536KW36-F1
#
_entry.id   AF-A0A536KW36-F1
#
_cell.length_a   1.000
_cell.length_b   1.000
_cell.length_c   1.000
_cell.angle_alpha   90.00
_cell.angle_beta   90.00
_cell.angle_gamma   90.00
#
_symmetry.space_group_name_H-M   'P 1'
#
loop_
_entity.id
_entity.type
_entity.pdbx_description
1 polymer ?
#
loop_
_entity_poly.entity_id
_entity_poly.type
_entity_poly.pdbx_seq_one_letter_code
_entity_poly.pdbx_strand_id
1 'polypeptide(L)'
;MGHQLSTRIGHQPGGEPAAGIASWATVPRHHARSPTDQHARRGKSWCVGRTNTPGSSTSVPRPSAHSILGERRVARARILQDRPPVGVRFFEHTADLGIEVWAPSLESCFARAAAGMFASFVASGPLRGAEQSVRVEVSADGVEELMVSWLEELLFESEVKGIALHSFEVQSVAASHAVGRALGPAFGPASTQVGPVIKAVTRHGLEVRRAGRHWRARIIFDV
;
A
#
# COMPACT_ATOMS: atom_id res chain seq x y z
N MET A 1 73.60 1.04 2.03
CA MET A 1 73.45 1.37 3.47
C MET A 1 72.45 0.39 4.07
N GLY A 2 72.59 0.06 5.35
CA GLY A 2 71.57 -0.72 6.07
C GLY A 2 71.71 -0.51 7.57
N HIS A 3 70.59 -0.33 8.27
CA HIS A 3 70.47 -0.34 9.72
C HIS A 3 69.11 -0.95 10.10
N GLN A 4 69.09 -1.78 11.13
CA GLN A 4 67.86 -2.27 11.78
C GLN A 4 67.56 -1.46 13.05
N LEU A 5 66.31 -1.55 13.52
CA LEU A 5 65.77 -1.50 14.90
C LEU A 5 64.23 -1.66 14.71
N SER A 6 63.44 -2.55 15.33
CA SER A 6 63.47 -3.26 16.63
C SER A 6 63.47 -2.29 17.83
N THR A 7 62.55 -2.30 18.81
CA THR A 7 61.38 -3.15 19.12
C THR A 7 60.25 -2.23 19.70
N ARG A 8 59.14 -2.60 20.37
CA ARG A 8 58.74 -3.82 21.11
C ARG A 8 57.21 -4.02 21.16
N ILE A 9 56.82 -5.19 21.66
CA ILE A 9 55.49 -5.74 21.99
C ILE A 9 54.73 -4.93 23.06
N GLY A 10 53.39 -4.91 22.98
CA GLY A 10 52.46 -4.66 24.10
C GLY A 10 51.26 -5.61 24.01
N HIS A 11 50.84 -6.24 25.12
CA HIS A 11 49.90 -7.38 25.12
C HIS A 11 48.96 -7.37 26.34
N GLN A 12 47.84 -8.10 26.22
CA GLN A 12 46.80 -8.49 27.20
C GLN A 12 45.53 -7.61 27.37
N PRO A 13 44.38 -8.22 27.79
CA PRO A 13 43.03 -7.67 27.58
C PRO A 13 42.19 -7.57 28.88
N GLY A 14 40.86 -7.41 28.74
CA GLY A 14 39.86 -7.79 29.74
C GLY A 14 38.88 -6.65 30.07
N GLY A 15 37.57 -6.91 30.02
CA GLY A 15 36.57 -5.85 30.30
C GLY A 15 35.10 -6.10 29.93
N GLU A 16 34.56 -7.30 30.08
CA GLU A 16 33.10 -7.42 30.34
C GLU A 16 32.83 -6.91 31.78
N PRO A 17 31.67 -6.28 32.05
CA PRO A 17 30.58 -7.09 32.61
C PRO A 17 29.13 -6.67 32.26
N ALA A 18 28.30 -7.71 32.05
CA ALA A 18 26.98 -7.93 32.67
C ALA A 18 25.74 -7.04 32.36
N ALA A 19 24.67 -7.78 32.06
CA ALA A 19 23.29 -7.63 32.58
C ALA A 19 22.47 -6.36 32.27
N GLY A 20 21.46 -6.53 31.41
CA GLY A 20 20.41 -5.52 31.13
C GLY A 20 19.02 -6.13 30.83
N ILE A 21 18.61 -7.17 31.58
CA ILE A 21 17.35 -7.89 31.33
C ILE A 21 16.09 -7.09 31.73
N ALA A 22 15.56 -6.30 30.81
CA ALA A 22 14.30 -5.56 30.97
C ALA A 22 13.06 -6.49 30.89
N SER A 23 12.85 -7.31 31.93
CA SER A 23 11.65 -8.13 32.08
C SER A 23 10.44 -7.27 32.42
N TRP A 24 9.49 -7.13 31.48
CA TRP A 24 8.19 -6.53 31.74
C TRP A 24 7.23 -7.62 32.26
N ALA A 25 6.91 -7.57 33.55
CA ALA A 25 6.08 -8.57 34.22
C ALA A 25 4.68 -8.06 34.55
N THR A 26 3.75 -9.01 34.65
CA THR A 26 2.49 -8.93 35.43
C THR A 26 1.32 -8.13 34.81
N VAL A 27 0.48 -8.90 34.11
CA VAL A 27 -0.93 -8.67 33.80
C VAL A 27 -1.77 -8.24 35.03
N PRO A 28 -2.62 -7.20 34.94
CA PRO A 28 -3.78 -7.03 35.81
C PRO A 28 -4.95 -7.93 35.35
N ARG A 29 -5.42 -8.85 36.21
CA ARG A 29 -6.63 -9.64 35.93
C ARG A 29 -7.89 -8.85 36.31
N HIS A 30 -8.76 -8.56 35.36
CA HIS A 30 -10.14 -8.11 35.66
C HIS A 30 -11.16 -9.23 35.43
N HIS A 31 -11.66 -9.81 36.53
CA HIS A 31 -12.85 -10.65 36.55
C HIS A 31 -14.06 -9.87 37.10
N ALA A 32 -15.00 -9.51 36.23
CA ALA A 32 -16.40 -9.22 36.56
C ALA A 32 -17.24 -9.42 35.28
N ARG A 33 -17.89 -10.59 35.13
CA ARG A 33 -19.31 -10.83 35.45
C ARG A 33 -20.28 -10.05 34.56
N SER A 34 -20.83 -10.76 33.57
CA SER A 34 -22.07 -10.40 32.88
C SER A 34 -23.26 -10.45 33.84
N PRO A 35 -24.29 -9.61 33.60
CA PRO A 35 -25.67 -9.90 33.99
C PRO A 35 -26.56 -10.07 32.74
N THR A 36 -27.08 -11.28 32.54
CA THR A 36 -28.41 -11.48 31.90
C THR A 36 -29.46 -10.86 32.87
N ASP A 37 -30.55 -10.23 32.46
CA ASP A 37 -31.60 -10.73 31.58
C ASP A 37 -32.61 -9.61 31.19
N GLN A 38 -33.64 -9.98 30.42
CA GLN A 38 -34.74 -9.16 29.91
C GLN A 38 -35.66 -8.56 31.00
N HIS A 39 -36.37 -7.47 30.70
CA HIS A 39 -37.85 -7.50 30.73
C HIS A 39 -38.54 -6.33 29.99
N ALA A 40 -39.80 -6.56 29.59
CA ALA A 40 -40.57 -5.73 28.66
C ALA A 40 -41.41 -4.60 29.29
N ARG A 41 -41.76 -3.58 28.48
CA ARG A 41 -43.07 -2.86 28.35
C ARG A 41 -42.96 -1.86 27.17
N ARG A 42 -43.84 -1.84 26.16
CA ARG A 42 -45.28 -1.43 26.08
C ARG A 42 -45.55 0.06 26.37
N GLY A 43 -45.82 0.84 25.30
CA GLY A 43 -46.37 2.21 25.32
C GLY A 43 -46.29 2.88 23.93
N LYS A 44 -47.32 2.79 23.08
CA LYS A 44 -48.44 3.75 22.93
C LYS A 44 -48.05 5.17 22.45
N SER A 45 -47.92 5.31 21.13
CA SER A 45 -48.62 6.29 20.28
C SER A 45 -49.11 7.62 20.87
N TRP A 46 -48.71 8.74 20.26
CA TRP A 46 -49.49 9.98 20.18
C TRP A 46 -49.41 10.57 18.77
N CYS A 47 -50.55 10.99 18.21
CA CYS A 47 -50.67 11.51 16.85
C CYS A 47 -51.45 12.84 16.81
N VAL A 48 -50.76 13.96 17.01
CA VAL A 48 -51.23 15.33 16.72
C VAL A 48 -49.99 16.14 16.28
N GLY A 49 -50.03 17.01 15.27
CA GLY A 49 -51.11 17.38 14.36
C GLY A 49 -50.56 18.07 13.10
N ARG A 50 -51.46 18.49 12.18
CA ARG A 50 -51.10 19.18 10.93
C ARG A 50 -51.25 20.69 11.06
N THR A 51 -50.25 21.43 10.58
CA THR A 51 -50.42 22.74 9.96
C THR A 51 -49.75 22.69 8.59
N ASN A 52 -50.37 23.29 7.58
CA ASN A 52 -49.99 23.15 6.16
C ASN A 52 -49.55 24.50 5.60
N THR A 53 -48.38 24.55 4.97
CA THR A 53 -47.86 25.75 4.29
C THR A 53 -47.21 25.34 2.97
N PRO A 54 -47.61 25.90 1.82
CA PRO A 54 -47.14 25.44 0.52
C PRO A 54 -45.72 25.92 0.20
N GLY A 55 -44.77 24.99 0.12
CA GLY A 55 -43.41 25.21 -0.40
C GLY A 55 -43.24 24.60 -1.78
N SER A 56 -42.87 25.42 -2.76
CA SER A 56 -42.61 25.10 -4.18
C SER A 56 -42.02 23.71 -4.45
N SER A 57 -42.67 22.93 -5.33
CA SER A 57 -42.22 21.60 -5.74
C SER A 57 -40.99 21.64 -6.66
N THR A 58 -39.79 21.59 -6.10
CA THR A 58 -38.60 21.19 -6.85
C THR A 58 -38.59 19.67 -6.96
N SER A 59 -39.12 19.14 -8.07
CA SER A 59 -39.14 17.70 -8.33
C SER A 59 -37.72 17.21 -8.65
N VAL A 60 -36.96 16.86 -7.60
CA VAL A 60 -35.71 16.10 -7.77
C VAL A 60 -36.04 14.84 -8.56
N PRO A 61 -35.41 14.59 -9.73
CA PRO A 61 -35.72 13.42 -10.52
C PRO A 61 -35.38 12.17 -9.73
N ARG A 62 -36.40 11.37 -9.39
CA ARG A 62 -36.17 10.00 -8.89
C ARG A 62 -35.42 9.26 -10.00
N PRO A 63 -34.21 8.74 -9.77
CA PRO A 63 -33.54 7.94 -10.79
C PRO A 63 -34.43 6.74 -11.13
N SER A 64 -34.70 6.56 -12.42
CA SER A 64 -35.47 5.42 -12.90
C SER A 64 -34.72 4.12 -12.64
N ALA A 65 -35.45 3.02 -12.41
CA ALA A 65 -34.90 1.79 -11.83
C ALA A 65 -34.06 0.92 -12.80
N HIS A 66 -33.36 1.54 -13.75
CA HIS A 66 -32.60 0.88 -14.83
C HIS A 66 -31.14 1.36 -14.96
N SER A 67 -30.57 1.91 -13.88
CA SER A 67 -29.16 2.35 -13.84
C SER A 67 -28.30 1.52 -12.87
N ILE A 68 -28.59 0.22 -12.70
CA ILE A 68 -27.69 -0.72 -12.00
C ILE A 68 -26.62 -1.26 -12.97
N LEU A 69 -25.89 -0.35 -13.62
CA LEU A 69 -24.46 -0.63 -13.86
C LEU A 69 -23.78 -0.29 -12.53
N GLY A 70 -23.46 -1.33 -11.76
CA GLY A 70 -22.81 -1.14 -10.46
C GLY A 70 -21.52 -0.34 -10.62
N GLU A 71 -21.33 0.65 -9.74
CA GLU A 71 -20.14 1.48 -9.70
C GLU A 71 -18.89 0.59 -9.64
N ARG A 72 -18.16 0.46 -10.76
CA ARG A 72 -16.86 -0.20 -10.77
C ARG A 72 -15.93 0.62 -9.88
N ARG A 73 -15.77 0.19 -8.63
CA ARG A 73 -14.85 0.78 -7.66
C ARG A 73 -13.42 0.58 -8.16
N VAL A 74 -12.95 1.54 -8.95
CA VAL A 74 -11.55 1.71 -9.33
C VAL A 74 -10.73 1.64 -8.04
N ALA A 75 -9.90 0.62 -7.93
CA ALA A 75 -9.11 0.40 -6.74
C ALA A 75 -7.97 1.41 -6.71
N ARG A 76 -7.81 2.11 -5.60
CA ARG A 76 -6.82 3.18 -5.46
C ARG A 76 -5.83 2.90 -4.34
N ALA A 77 -4.57 3.21 -4.59
CA ALA A 77 -3.52 3.30 -3.60
C ALA A 77 -2.74 4.61 -3.83
N ARG A 78 -2.22 5.19 -2.75
CA ARG A 78 -1.35 6.37 -2.82
C ARG A 78 -0.17 6.19 -1.88
N ILE A 79 1.01 6.63 -2.31
CA ILE A 79 2.13 6.90 -1.43
C ILE A 79 1.77 8.15 -0.62
N LEU A 80 2.06 8.11 0.67
CA LEU A 80 1.70 9.14 1.64
C LEU A 80 2.95 9.42 2.46
N GLN A 81 3.24 10.71 2.68
CA GLN A 81 4.42 11.11 3.45
C GLN A 81 4.42 10.43 4.83
N ASP A 82 5.62 10.02 5.26
CA ASP A 82 5.94 9.49 6.60
C ASP A 82 5.21 8.21 7.04
N ARG A 83 4.68 7.41 6.08
CA ARG A 83 4.09 6.09 6.39
C ARG A 83 4.18 5.08 5.23
N PRO A 84 4.35 3.77 5.53
CA PRO A 84 4.28 2.73 4.51
C PRO A 84 2.89 2.63 3.87
N PRO A 85 2.78 2.23 2.59
CA PRO A 85 1.49 2.06 1.92
C PRO A 85 0.57 1.06 2.65
N VAL A 86 -0.73 1.35 2.67
CA VAL A 86 -1.72 0.58 3.45
C VAL A 86 -1.82 -0.86 2.95
N GLY A 87 -1.39 -1.81 3.78
CA GLY A 87 -1.40 -3.23 3.46
C GLY A 87 -0.19 -3.69 2.63
N VAL A 88 0.94 -2.99 2.74
CA VAL A 88 2.26 -3.41 2.21
C VAL A 88 3.24 -3.62 3.38
N ARG A 89 4.09 -4.64 3.28
CA ARG A 89 5.22 -4.91 4.19
C ARG A 89 6.48 -5.17 3.37
N PHE A 90 7.52 -4.40 3.61
CA PHE A 90 8.84 -4.62 3.03
C PHE A 90 9.60 -5.74 3.76
N PHE A 91 10.51 -6.42 3.05
CA PHE A 91 11.46 -7.36 3.62
C PHE A 91 12.75 -7.38 2.77
N GLU A 92 13.88 -7.68 3.40
CA GLU A 92 15.16 -7.90 2.71
C GLU A 92 15.26 -9.34 2.17
N HIS A 93 15.85 -9.53 0.99
CA HIS A 93 16.05 -10.85 0.40
C HIS A 93 17.39 -10.93 -0.32
N THR A 94 18.43 -11.49 0.33
CA THR A 94 19.72 -11.75 -0.33
C THR A 94 20.35 -10.55 -1.07
N ALA A 95 20.21 -9.35 -0.47
CA ALA A 95 20.54 -8.01 -1.02
C ALA A 95 19.49 -7.36 -1.95
N ASP A 96 18.49 -8.12 -2.42
CA ASP A 96 17.31 -7.60 -3.12
C ASP A 96 16.26 -7.01 -2.15
N LEU A 97 15.35 -6.22 -2.71
CA LEU A 97 14.18 -5.69 -2.00
C LEU A 97 12.93 -6.53 -2.27
N GLY A 98 12.26 -7.00 -1.22
CA GLY A 98 10.98 -7.69 -1.31
C GLY A 98 9.80 -6.89 -0.75
N ILE A 99 8.61 -7.09 -1.32
CA ILE A 99 7.34 -6.66 -0.73
C ILE A 99 6.33 -7.81 -0.60
N GLU A 100 5.58 -7.79 0.50
CA GLU A 100 4.34 -8.53 0.66
C GLU A 100 3.17 -7.55 0.70
N VAL A 101 2.09 -7.90 0.01
CA VAL A 101 0.91 -7.05 -0.16
C VAL A 101 -0.33 -7.83 0.26
N TRP A 102 -1.27 -7.18 0.95
CA TRP A 102 -2.59 -7.72 1.24
C TRP A 102 -3.69 -6.73 0.86
N ALA A 103 -4.77 -7.22 0.26
CA ALA A 103 -5.82 -6.38 -0.32
C ALA A 103 -7.22 -7.02 -0.25
N PRO A 104 -8.31 -6.23 -0.28
CA PRO A 104 -9.69 -6.76 -0.34
C PRO A 104 -10.09 -7.28 -1.73
N SER A 105 -9.41 -6.85 -2.80
CA SER A 105 -9.68 -7.25 -4.19
C SER A 105 -8.36 -7.40 -4.97
N LEU A 106 -8.42 -7.96 -6.18
CA LEU A 106 -7.23 -8.19 -7.00
C LEU A 106 -6.66 -6.86 -7.54
N GLU A 107 -7.54 -5.98 -8.02
CA GLU A 107 -7.24 -4.62 -8.44
C GLU A 107 -6.62 -3.81 -7.29
N SER A 108 -7.14 -4.01 -6.07
CA SER A 108 -6.58 -3.41 -4.86
C SER A 108 -5.21 -3.99 -4.49
N CYS A 109 -4.89 -5.22 -4.93
CA CYS A 109 -3.57 -5.82 -4.76
C CYS A 109 -2.56 -5.18 -5.73
N PHE A 110 -2.92 -5.09 -7.02
CA PHE A 110 -2.12 -4.43 -8.06
C PHE A 110 -1.83 -2.95 -7.73
N ALA A 111 -2.83 -2.20 -7.28
CA ALA A 111 -2.66 -0.80 -6.86
C ALA A 111 -1.69 -0.67 -5.67
N ARG A 112 -1.82 -1.55 -4.66
CA ARG A 112 -0.95 -1.56 -3.47
C ARG A 112 0.47 -2.05 -3.77
N ALA A 113 0.63 -3.00 -4.69
CA ALA A 113 1.94 -3.46 -5.16
C ALA A 113 2.71 -2.32 -5.83
N ALA A 114 2.06 -1.56 -6.74
CA ALA A 114 2.66 -0.38 -7.35
C ALA A 114 3.01 0.70 -6.31
N ALA A 115 2.09 1.02 -5.40
CA ALA A 115 2.38 1.96 -4.31
C ALA A 115 3.53 1.47 -3.40
N GLY A 116 3.66 0.16 -3.19
CA GLY A 116 4.77 -0.46 -2.45
C GLY A 116 6.11 -0.31 -3.17
N MET A 117 6.15 -0.64 -4.46
CA MET A 117 7.34 -0.54 -5.30
C MET A 117 7.87 0.91 -5.35
N PHE A 118 7.02 1.87 -5.73
CA PHE A 118 7.43 3.27 -5.83
C PHE A 118 7.77 3.91 -4.48
N ALA A 119 7.16 3.46 -3.38
CA ALA A 119 7.46 3.98 -2.04
C ALA A 119 8.83 3.55 -1.50
N SER A 120 9.54 2.61 -2.15
CA SER A 120 10.91 2.26 -1.75
C SER A 120 11.97 3.22 -2.30
N PHE A 121 11.70 3.89 -3.43
CA PHE A 121 12.70 4.72 -4.12
C PHE A 121 12.29 6.19 -4.32
N VAL A 122 11.00 6.52 -4.44
CA VAL A 122 10.53 7.90 -4.58
C VAL A 122 10.36 8.56 -3.21
N ALA A 123 11.11 9.63 -2.92
CA ALA A 123 10.78 10.50 -1.80
C ALA A 123 9.47 11.22 -2.06
N SER A 124 8.46 10.95 -1.24
CA SER A 124 7.28 11.78 -1.12
C SER A 124 7.66 13.06 -0.35
N GLY A 125 8.34 13.99 -1.02
CA GLY A 125 8.49 15.37 -0.57
C GLY A 125 7.22 16.19 -0.85
N PRO A 126 7.22 17.51 -0.61
CA PRO A 126 6.12 18.39 -0.98
C PRO A 126 5.97 18.46 -2.51
N LEU A 127 5.18 17.55 -3.09
CA LEU A 127 5.00 17.39 -4.53
C LEU A 127 4.49 18.69 -5.17
N ARG A 128 5.38 19.42 -5.84
CA ARG A 128 5.13 20.71 -6.49
C ARG A 128 5.26 20.56 -8.00
N GLY A 129 4.13 20.69 -8.70
CA GLY A 129 4.03 20.61 -10.15
C GLY A 129 2.59 20.34 -10.57
N ALA A 130 2.34 20.26 -11.88
CA ALA A 130 1.11 19.66 -12.38
C ALA A 130 1.20 18.13 -12.25
N GLU A 131 0.14 17.47 -11.78
CA GLU A 131 0.05 16.00 -11.85
C GLU A 131 -0.08 15.58 -13.32
N GLN A 132 0.92 14.86 -13.82
CA GLN A 132 0.83 14.11 -15.07
C GLN A 132 0.05 12.80 -14.83
N SER A 133 -0.57 12.28 -15.89
CA SER A 133 -1.46 11.11 -15.84
C SER A 133 -1.03 10.10 -16.90
N VAL A 134 -0.52 8.94 -16.47
CA VAL A 134 -0.12 7.83 -17.33
C VAL A 134 -1.23 6.76 -17.32
N ARG A 135 -1.82 6.42 -18.48
CA ARG A 135 -2.66 5.21 -18.60
C ARG A 135 -1.76 4.02 -18.88
N VAL A 136 -1.95 2.93 -18.13
CA VAL A 136 -1.24 1.66 -18.32
C VAL A 136 -2.25 0.56 -18.65
N GLU A 137 -1.93 -0.23 -19.67
CA GLU A 137 -2.78 -1.29 -20.19
C GLU A 137 -1.91 -2.45 -20.67
N VAL A 138 -1.95 -3.56 -19.91
CA VAL A 138 -1.01 -4.68 -20.07
C VAL A 138 -1.77 -5.99 -20.24
N SER A 139 -1.16 -6.93 -20.96
CA SER A 139 -1.72 -8.28 -21.17
C SER A 139 -0.62 -9.34 -21.02
N ALA A 140 -0.91 -10.43 -20.31
CA ALA A 140 0.05 -11.49 -19.98
C ALA A 140 -0.67 -12.79 -19.62
N ASP A 141 0.01 -13.93 -19.70
CA ASP A 141 -0.57 -15.24 -19.42
C ASP A 141 -0.63 -15.55 -17.91
N GLY A 142 -1.69 -15.04 -17.28
CA GLY A 142 -2.01 -15.31 -15.87
C GLY A 142 -1.68 -14.15 -14.93
N VAL A 143 -2.27 -14.21 -13.73
CA VAL A 143 -2.31 -13.09 -12.77
C VAL A 143 -0.93 -12.69 -12.22
N GLU A 144 0.03 -13.61 -12.22
CA GLU A 144 1.38 -13.39 -11.71
C GLU A 144 2.26 -12.65 -12.74
N GLU A 145 2.34 -13.15 -13.97
CA GLU A 145 2.97 -12.42 -15.09
C GLU A 145 2.29 -11.06 -15.35
N LEU A 146 0.97 -10.99 -15.20
CA LEU A 146 0.22 -9.73 -15.32
C LEU A 146 0.59 -8.71 -14.22
N MET A 147 0.97 -9.16 -13.03
CA MET A 147 1.51 -8.30 -11.96
C MET A 147 2.92 -7.80 -12.33
N VAL A 148 3.76 -8.67 -12.91
CA VAL A 148 5.10 -8.31 -13.40
C VAL A 148 5.00 -7.23 -14.46
N SER A 149 4.27 -7.47 -15.56
CA SER A 149 4.12 -6.49 -16.65
C SER A 149 3.45 -5.19 -16.20
N TRP A 150 2.49 -5.24 -15.27
CA TRP A 150 1.87 -4.04 -14.69
C TRP A 150 2.88 -3.15 -13.93
N LEU A 151 3.83 -3.77 -13.23
CA LEU A 151 4.84 -3.05 -12.46
C LEU A 151 6.01 -2.60 -13.35
N GLU A 152 6.46 -3.43 -14.29
CA GLU A 152 7.49 -3.09 -15.29
C GLU A 152 7.06 -1.91 -16.18
N GLU A 153 5.83 -1.91 -16.71
CA GLU A 153 5.31 -0.82 -17.55
C GLU A 153 5.18 0.50 -16.76
N LEU A 154 4.80 0.44 -15.48
CA LEU A 154 4.80 1.63 -14.61
C LEU A 154 6.20 2.17 -14.34
N LEU A 155 7.19 1.28 -14.14
CA LEU A 155 8.60 1.66 -13.94
C LEU A 155 9.16 2.33 -15.20
N PHE A 156 8.99 1.69 -16.36
CA PHE A 156 9.36 2.23 -17.67
C PHE A 156 8.75 3.60 -17.93
N GLU A 157 7.45 3.77 -17.70
CA GLU A 157 6.76 5.06 -17.88
C GLU A 157 7.23 6.15 -16.89
N SER A 158 7.61 5.76 -15.68
CA SER A 158 8.22 6.66 -14.69
C SER A 158 9.60 7.14 -15.16
N GLU A 159 10.44 6.24 -15.66
CA GLU A 159 11.79 6.57 -16.14
C GLU A 159 11.76 7.42 -17.41
N VAL A 160 11.06 6.95 -18.45
CA VAL A 160 11.04 7.59 -19.78
C VAL A 160 10.43 8.99 -19.76
N LYS A 161 9.40 9.22 -18.94
CA LYS A 161 8.75 10.54 -18.80
C LYS A 161 9.29 11.35 -17.61
N GLY A 162 10.18 10.77 -16.80
CA GLY A 162 10.71 11.38 -15.58
C GLY A 162 9.62 11.77 -14.58
N ILE A 163 8.69 10.87 -14.26
CA ILE A 163 7.51 11.15 -13.42
C ILE A 163 7.62 10.45 -12.06
N ALA A 164 7.54 11.22 -10.98
CA ALA A 164 7.46 10.72 -9.60
C ALA A 164 6.05 10.17 -9.29
N LEU A 165 5.74 8.98 -9.81
CA LEU A 165 4.42 8.34 -9.63
C LEU A 165 4.14 8.05 -8.15
N HIS A 166 3.00 8.53 -7.66
CA HIS A 166 2.59 8.38 -6.26
C HIS A 166 1.13 7.99 -6.05
N SER A 167 0.29 8.07 -7.09
CA SER A 167 -1.12 7.64 -7.03
C SER A 167 -1.40 6.61 -8.11
N PHE A 168 -1.98 5.48 -7.72
CA PHE A 168 -2.19 4.32 -8.60
C PHE A 168 -3.66 3.91 -8.55
N GLU A 169 -4.29 3.80 -9.72
CA GLU A 169 -5.72 3.58 -9.91
C GLU A 169 -5.96 2.41 -10.87
N VAL A 170 -6.34 1.24 -10.37
CA VAL A 170 -6.59 0.05 -11.19
C VAL A 170 -8.09 -0.08 -11.46
N GLN A 171 -8.46 -0.04 -12.74
CA GLN A 171 -9.86 -0.02 -13.20
C GLN A 171 -10.43 -1.43 -13.37
N SER A 172 -9.57 -2.39 -13.75
CA SER A 172 -9.91 -3.81 -13.86
C SER A 172 -8.66 -4.67 -13.94
N VAL A 173 -8.70 -5.85 -13.31
CA VAL A 173 -7.79 -6.96 -13.58
C VAL A 173 -8.63 -8.17 -13.98
N ALA A 174 -8.37 -8.70 -15.17
CA ALA A 174 -8.95 -9.93 -15.70
C ALA A 174 -7.93 -11.07 -15.61
N ALA A 175 -8.25 -12.25 -16.18
CA ALA A 175 -7.35 -13.42 -16.15
C ALA A 175 -6.00 -13.19 -16.86
N SER A 176 -5.99 -12.34 -17.90
CA SER A 176 -4.82 -12.10 -18.76
C SER A 176 -4.63 -10.64 -19.20
N HIS A 177 -5.35 -9.70 -18.58
CA HIS A 177 -5.36 -8.29 -18.99
C HIS A 177 -5.67 -7.36 -17.82
N ALA A 178 -4.93 -6.25 -17.69
CA ALA A 178 -5.10 -5.26 -16.61
C ALA A 178 -5.08 -3.84 -17.18
N VAL A 179 -6.00 -3.00 -16.69
CA VAL A 179 -6.15 -1.60 -17.09
C VAL A 179 -6.13 -0.70 -15.87
N GLY A 180 -5.34 0.37 -15.94
CA GLY A 180 -5.28 1.36 -14.89
C GLY A 180 -4.62 2.66 -15.30
N ARG A 181 -4.33 3.47 -14.29
CA ARG A 181 -3.69 4.78 -14.42
C ARG A 181 -2.79 5.04 -13.23
N ALA A 182 -1.66 5.68 -13.46
CA ALA A 182 -0.84 6.28 -12.41
C ALA A 182 -0.75 7.80 -12.59
N LEU A 183 -0.52 8.52 -11.50
CA LEU A 183 -0.37 9.97 -11.48
C LEU A 183 0.84 10.40 -10.64
N GLY A 184 1.48 11.49 -11.08
CA GLY A 184 2.50 12.21 -10.31
C GLY A 184 3.07 13.42 -11.05
N PRO A 185 3.80 14.30 -10.36
CA PRO A 185 4.55 15.38 -11.00
C PRO A 185 5.82 14.84 -11.67
N ALA A 186 6.49 15.66 -12.47
CA ALA A 186 7.87 15.36 -12.87
C ALA A 186 8.81 15.23 -11.66
N PHE A 187 9.92 14.52 -11.80
CA PHE A 187 11.04 14.57 -10.87
C PHE A 187 11.63 16.00 -10.80
N GLY A 188 12.15 16.38 -9.64
CA GLY A 188 12.66 17.73 -9.41
C GLY A 188 13.07 17.93 -7.94
N PRO A 189 13.41 19.18 -7.52
CA PRO A 189 13.98 19.44 -6.20
C PRO A 189 13.12 19.07 -4.98
N ALA A 190 11.84 18.74 -5.17
CA ALA A 190 10.91 18.29 -4.13
C ALA A 190 10.36 16.86 -4.37
N SER A 191 10.84 16.20 -5.43
CA SER A 191 10.48 14.85 -5.89
C SER A 191 11.77 14.17 -6.34
N THR A 192 12.55 13.68 -5.38
CA THR A 192 13.88 13.12 -5.57
C THR A 192 13.85 11.60 -5.37
N GLN A 193 14.63 10.85 -6.15
CA GLN A 193 14.89 9.44 -5.89
C GLN A 193 15.88 9.32 -4.72
N VAL A 194 15.51 8.62 -3.66
CA VAL A 194 16.29 8.52 -2.40
C VAL A 194 16.57 7.09 -1.93
N GLY A 195 15.93 6.10 -2.55
CA GLY A 195 16.14 4.68 -2.27
C GLY A 195 16.81 3.95 -3.43
N PRO A 196 16.90 2.61 -3.34
CA PRO A 196 17.55 1.78 -4.38
C PRO A 196 16.91 1.96 -5.76
N VAL A 197 17.71 1.83 -6.82
CA VAL A 197 17.23 1.89 -8.20
C VAL A 197 16.64 0.54 -8.56
N ILE A 198 15.33 0.34 -8.41
CA ILE A 198 14.69 -0.88 -8.90
C ILE A 198 14.89 -0.96 -10.42
N LYS A 199 15.55 -2.02 -10.89
CA LYS A 199 15.87 -2.28 -12.30
C LYS A 199 14.81 -3.14 -12.98
N ALA A 200 14.29 -4.13 -12.25
CA ALA A 200 13.38 -5.14 -12.78
C ALA A 200 12.50 -5.77 -11.68
N VAL A 201 11.37 -6.33 -12.11
CA VAL A 201 10.43 -7.06 -11.24
C VAL A 201 10.69 -8.55 -11.44
N THR A 202 11.23 -9.22 -10.43
CA THR A 202 11.67 -10.61 -10.61
C THR A 202 10.48 -11.59 -10.55
N ARG A 203 10.58 -12.65 -11.35
CA ARG A 203 9.71 -13.83 -11.25
C ARG A 203 10.13 -14.76 -10.09
N HIS A 204 11.26 -14.50 -9.43
CA HIS A 204 11.76 -15.35 -8.35
C HIS A 204 10.97 -15.12 -7.06
N GLY A 205 10.37 -16.18 -6.52
CA GLY A 205 9.53 -16.09 -5.32
C GLY A 205 8.28 -15.21 -5.47
N LEU A 206 7.91 -14.88 -6.71
CA LEU A 206 6.67 -14.23 -7.07
C LEU A 206 5.48 -15.13 -6.71
N GLU A 207 4.45 -14.53 -6.13
CA GLU A 207 3.20 -15.23 -5.80
C GLU A 207 2.05 -14.22 -5.78
N VAL A 208 0.92 -14.49 -6.47
CA VAL A 208 -0.29 -13.66 -6.42
C VAL A 208 -1.53 -14.54 -6.26
N ARG A 209 -2.01 -14.69 -5.01
CA ARG A 209 -3.05 -15.66 -4.63
C ARG A 209 -4.19 -15.08 -3.80
N ARG A 210 -5.35 -15.72 -3.87
CA ARG A 210 -6.51 -15.40 -3.03
C ARG A 210 -6.41 -16.10 -1.67
N ALA A 211 -6.14 -15.32 -0.63
CA ALA A 211 -6.12 -15.73 0.78
C ALA A 211 -7.51 -15.54 1.42
N GLY A 212 -8.42 -16.49 1.16
CA GLY A 212 -9.79 -16.47 1.71
C GLY A 212 -10.64 -15.32 1.17
N ARG A 213 -10.89 -14.30 2.01
CA ARG A 213 -11.61 -13.05 1.65
C ARG A 213 -10.70 -11.93 1.13
N HIS A 214 -9.39 -12.16 1.10
CA HIS A 214 -8.39 -11.18 0.68
C HIS A 214 -7.53 -11.74 -0.45
N TRP A 215 -6.79 -10.86 -1.12
CA TRP A 215 -5.67 -11.22 -1.98
C TRP A 215 -4.36 -10.97 -1.25
N ARG A 216 -3.36 -11.82 -1.50
CA ARG A 216 -1.97 -11.62 -1.09
C ARG A 216 -1.10 -11.63 -2.34
N ALA A 217 -0.13 -10.72 -2.41
CA ALA A 217 1.00 -10.85 -3.31
C ALA A 217 2.32 -10.91 -2.53
N ARG A 218 3.33 -11.56 -3.11
CA ARG A 218 4.74 -11.52 -2.71
C ARG A 218 5.55 -11.27 -3.98
N ILE A 219 6.42 -10.26 -3.94
CA ILE A 219 7.20 -9.78 -5.10
C ILE A 219 8.62 -9.48 -4.60
N ILE A 220 9.63 -9.73 -5.44
CA ILE A 220 11.05 -9.40 -5.20
C ILE A 220 11.57 -8.57 -6.39
N PHE A 221 12.33 -7.52 -6.12
CA PHE A 221 12.83 -6.54 -7.08
C PHE A 221 14.37 -6.57 -7.15
N ASP A 222 14.92 -6.58 -8.36
CA ASP A 222 16.35 -6.36 -8.64
C ASP A 222 16.70 -4.87 -8.46
N VAL A 223 17.83 -4.57 -7.81
CA VAL A 223 18.23 -3.24 -7.29
C VAL A 223 19.70 -2.90 -7.50
#